data_AF-A0A7S3KDZ6-F1
#
_entry.id   AF-A0A7S3KDZ6-F1
#
_cell.length_a   1.000
_cell.length_b   1.000
_cell.length_c   1.000
_cell.angle_alpha   90.00
_cell.angle_beta   90.00
_cell.angle_gamma   90.00
#
_symmetry.space_group_name_H-M   'P 1'
#
loop_
_entity.id
_entity.type
_entity.pdbx_description
1 polymer ?
#
loop_
_entity_poly.entity_id
_entity_poly.type
_entity_poly.pdbx_seq_one_letter_code
_entity_poly.pdbx_strand_id
1 'polypeptide(L)'
;VEFLDAFIGIFNNANPEIWNKEDKPEGVSKGEGLPLIHVYGFTTENQDTDKAKEYFTTRIAEVFKDCGGFTEDKILKFHNNREVSRVSSMYCVTFRLPEEVA
;
A
#
# COMPACT_ATOMS: atom_id res chain seq x y z
N VAL A 1 -0.85 -6.07 -9.61
CA VAL A 1 -1.36 -5.87 -8.24
C VAL A 1 -2.76 -6.40 -8.25
N GLU A 2 -2.94 -7.64 -7.80
CA GLU A 2 -4.24 -8.31 -7.78
C GLU A 2 -4.78 -8.29 -6.35
N PHE A 3 -6.11 -8.29 -6.20
CA PHE A 3 -6.83 -8.41 -4.93
C PHE A 3 -6.63 -7.26 -3.92
N LEU A 4 -6.09 -6.12 -4.34
CA LEU A 4 -5.92 -4.97 -3.44
C LEU A 4 -7.27 -4.27 -3.13
N ASP A 5 -8.21 -4.35 -4.06
CA ASP A 5 -9.60 -3.91 -3.93
C ASP A 5 -10.36 -4.66 -2.82
N ALA A 6 -9.98 -5.91 -2.51
CA ALA A 6 -10.58 -6.68 -1.42
C ALA A 6 -10.35 -6.08 -0.03
N PHE A 7 -9.38 -5.16 0.12
CA PHE A 7 -9.13 -4.44 1.36
C PHE A 7 -10.01 -3.18 1.52
N ILE A 8 -10.73 -2.76 0.46
CA ILE A 8 -11.63 -1.61 0.53
C ILE A 8 -12.85 -1.98 1.37
N GLY A 9 -13.10 -1.21 2.44
CA GLY A 9 -14.22 -1.45 3.36
C GLY A 9 -14.01 -2.65 4.28
N ILE A 10 -12.77 -3.13 4.43
CA ILE A 10 -12.46 -4.26 5.30
C ILE A 10 -12.69 -3.92 6.79
N PHE A 11 -12.67 -2.63 7.19
CA PHE A 11 -13.03 -2.20 8.55
C PHE A 11 -14.46 -1.68 8.68
N ASN A 12 -15.31 -1.76 7.64
CA ASN A 12 -16.72 -1.33 7.72
C ASN A 12 -17.49 -1.95 8.89
N ASN A 13 -17.14 -3.19 9.28
CA ASN A 13 -17.75 -3.90 10.40
C ASN A 13 -16.78 -4.14 11.57
N ALA A 14 -15.56 -3.60 11.50
CA ALA A 14 -14.58 -3.76 12.57
C ALA A 14 -14.91 -2.82 13.72
N ASN A 15 -14.69 -3.25 14.98
CA ASN A 15 -14.92 -2.39 16.15
C ASN A 15 -14.04 -1.12 16.01
N PRO A 16 -14.66 0.08 15.89
CA PRO A 16 -13.94 1.34 15.76
C PRO A 16 -12.94 1.57 16.89
N GLU A 17 -13.21 1.12 18.11
CA GLU A 17 -12.31 1.27 19.27
C GLU A 17 -10.93 0.62 19.06
N ILE A 18 -10.84 -0.40 18.21
CA ILE A 18 -9.57 -1.12 17.93
C ILE A 18 -8.64 -0.29 17.03
N TRP A 19 -9.19 0.58 16.18
CA TRP A 19 -8.44 1.27 15.13
C TRP A 19 -8.58 2.80 15.13
N ASN A 20 -9.63 3.33 15.77
CA ASN A 20 -9.83 4.76 16.00
C ASN A 20 -8.92 5.31 17.09
N LYS A 21 -8.80 6.63 17.05
CA LYS A 21 -7.73 7.42 17.67
C LYS A 21 -7.84 7.60 19.18
N GLU A 22 -8.97 7.25 19.78
CA GLU A 22 -9.26 7.65 21.17
C GLU A 22 -8.50 6.81 22.22
N ASP A 23 -8.05 5.59 21.88
CA ASP A 23 -7.31 4.69 22.80
C ASP A 23 -5.84 4.45 22.42
N LYS A 24 -5.25 5.28 21.54
CA LYS A 24 -3.85 5.09 21.13
C LYS A 24 -2.88 5.69 22.18
N PRO A 25 -1.74 5.03 22.47
CA PRO A 25 -0.69 5.61 23.30
C PRO A 25 -0.26 6.98 22.79
N GLU A 26 0.06 7.91 23.70
CA GLU A 26 0.61 9.22 23.33
C GLU A 26 1.79 9.07 22.36
N GLY A 27 1.71 9.77 21.21
CA GLY A 27 2.75 9.76 20.18
C GLY A 27 2.39 9.00 18.90
N VAL A 28 1.26 8.29 18.85
CA VAL A 28 0.80 7.61 17.62
C VAL A 28 0.02 8.58 16.72
N SER A 29 0.56 8.88 15.55
CA SER A 29 -0.02 9.86 14.64
C SER A 29 -1.26 9.33 13.89
N LYS A 30 -2.05 10.25 13.31
CA LYS A 30 -3.25 9.94 12.52
C LYS A 30 -2.88 8.95 11.39
N GLY A 31 -3.54 7.80 11.33
CA GLY A 31 -3.27 6.72 10.35
C GLY A 31 -2.28 5.61 10.78
N GLU A 32 -1.51 5.77 11.86
CA GLU A 32 -0.48 4.78 12.26
C GLU A 32 -1.05 3.46 12.83
N GLY A 33 -2.32 3.46 13.24
CA GLY A 33 -3.00 2.25 13.73
C GLY A 33 -3.67 1.41 12.65
N LEU A 34 -3.69 1.87 11.40
CA LEU A 34 -4.23 1.09 10.29
C LEU A 34 -3.23 0.01 9.86
N PRO A 35 -3.70 -1.14 9.33
CA PRO A 35 -2.81 -2.23 8.97
C PRO A 35 -1.81 -1.81 7.89
N LEU A 36 -0.63 -2.40 7.95
CA LEU A 36 0.32 -2.35 6.84
C LEU A 36 -0.14 -3.33 5.76
N ILE A 37 -0.16 -2.85 4.52
CA ILE A 37 -0.39 -3.66 3.33
C ILE A 37 0.96 -3.86 2.66
N HIS A 38 1.31 -5.12 2.42
CA HIS A 38 2.49 -5.53 1.68
C HIS A 38 2.06 -6.09 0.32
N VAL A 39 2.23 -5.30 -0.73
CA VAL A 39 1.90 -5.70 -2.10
C VAL A 39 3.14 -6.26 -2.75
N TYR A 40 3.08 -7.54 -3.10
CA TYR A 40 4.09 -8.19 -3.93
C TYR A 40 3.63 -8.20 -5.38
N GLY A 41 4.51 -7.81 -6.30
CA GLY A 41 4.20 -7.91 -7.72
C GLY A 41 5.43 -7.89 -8.60
N PHE A 42 5.23 -8.27 -9.84
CA PHE A 42 6.28 -8.32 -10.85
C PHE A 42 6.20 -7.10 -11.76
N THR A 43 7.37 -6.63 -12.19
CA THR A 43 7.49 -5.61 -13.24
C THR A 43 8.63 -5.96 -14.19
N THR A 44 8.57 -5.44 -15.41
CA THR A 44 9.66 -5.48 -16.40
C THR A 44 10.56 -4.26 -16.33
N GLU A 45 10.18 -3.24 -15.54
CA GLU A 45 10.98 -2.05 -15.27
C GLU A 45 12.13 -2.34 -14.29
N ASN A 46 12.79 -3.49 -14.39
CA ASN A 46 13.76 -3.96 -13.40
C ASN A 46 15.13 -3.26 -13.48
N GLN A 47 15.38 -2.51 -14.54
CA GLN A 47 16.63 -1.76 -14.74
C GLN A 47 16.60 -0.37 -14.10
N ASP A 48 15.41 0.12 -13.74
CA ASP A 48 15.19 1.47 -13.25
C ASP A 48 14.22 1.42 -12.07
N THR A 49 14.74 1.67 -10.87
CA THR A 49 13.96 1.57 -9.63
C THR A 49 12.87 2.63 -9.57
N ASP A 50 13.09 3.81 -10.16
CA ASP A 50 12.10 4.89 -10.13
C ASP A 50 10.93 4.55 -11.06
N LYS A 51 11.20 4.01 -12.26
CA LYS A 51 10.15 3.50 -13.15
C LYS A 51 9.38 2.33 -12.55
N ALA A 52 10.07 1.41 -11.87
CA ALA A 52 9.40 0.34 -11.14
C ALA A 52 8.47 0.92 -10.07
N LYS A 53 8.94 1.90 -9.31
CA LYS A 53 8.16 2.55 -8.25
C LYS A 53 6.95 3.30 -8.83
N GLU A 54 7.12 4.03 -9.91
CA GLU A 54 6.04 4.70 -10.64
C GLU A 54 5.00 3.68 -11.12
N TYR A 55 5.44 2.59 -11.77
CA TYR A 55 4.56 1.50 -12.21
C TYR A 55 3.66 0.96 -11.09
N PHE A 56 4.23 0.67 -9.92
CA PHE A 56 3.44 0.19 -8.79
C PHE A 56 2.54 1.29 -8.22
N THR A 57 3.02 2.53 -8.14
CA THR A 57 2.25 3.67 -7.65
C THR A 57 1.01 3.89 -8.51
N THR A 58 1.14 3.93 -9.83
CA THR A 58 0.01 4.07 -10.77
C THR A 58 -1.01 2.95 -10.61
N ARG A 59 -0.55 1.70 -10.50
CA ARG A 59 -1.46 0.55 -10.36
C ARG A 59 -2.20 0.54 -9.02
N ILE A 60 -1.55 0.95 -7.93
CA ILE A 60 -2.17 1.07 -6.62
C ILE A 60 -3.14 2.27 -6.61
N ALA A 61 -2.77 3.39 -7.24
CA ALA A 61 -3.63 4.57 -7.39
C ALA A 61 -4.92 4.26 -8.13
N GLU A 62 -4.89 3.44 -9.18
CA GLU A 62 -6.10 3.02 -9.89
C GLU A 62 -7.08 2.26 -8.99
N VAL A 63 -6.58 1.45 -8.05
CA VAL A 63 -7.41 0.70 -7.10
C VAL A 63 -8.11 1.64 -6.11
N PHE A 64 -7.42 2.70 -5.65
CA PHE A 64 -7.93 3.65 -4.67
C PHE A 64 -8.46 4.96 -5.26
N LYS A 65 -8.65 5.03 -6.58
CA LYS A 65 -9.01 6.28 -7.28
C LYS A 65 -10.30 6.91 -6.76
N ASP A 66 -11.29 6.08 -6.41
CA ASP A 66 -12.61 6.50 -5.92
C ASP A 66 -12.64 6.66 -4.39
N CYS A 67 -11.50 6.50 -3.72
CA CYS A 67 -11.41 6.44 -2.27
C CYS A 67 -10.21 7.23 -1.72
N GLY A 68 -10.10 8.50 -2.10
CA GLY A 68 -9.05 9.41 -1.59
C GLY A 68 -7.70 9.30 -2.31
N GLY A 69 -7.58 8.39 -3.29
CA GLY A 69 -6.41 8.26 -4.15
C GLY A 69 -5.17 7.72 -3.44
N PHE A 70 -4.16 7.36 -4.25
CA PHE A 70 -2.86 6.92 -3.77
C PHE A 70 -1.75 7.63 -4.52
N THR A 71 -0.74 8.08 -3.79
CA THR A 71 0.41 8.83 -4.30
C THR A 71 1.68 8.24 -3.73
N GLU A 72 2.81 8.50 -4.38
CA GLU A 72 4.10 7.89 -4.05
C GLU A 72 4.56 8.15 -2.60
N ASP A 73 4.22 9.31 -2.04
CA ASP A 73 4.53 9.70 -0.66
C ASP A 73 3.85 8.81 0.39
N LYS A 74 2.78 8.09 0.03
CA LYS A 74 2.14 7.10 0.89
C LYS A 74 2.92 5.78 0.98
N ILE A 75 3.95 5.58 0.15
CA ILE A 75 4.82 4.40 0.19
C ILE A 75 5.81 4.51 1.35
N LEU A 76 5.69 3.60 2.31
CA LEU A 76 6.60 3.50 3.45
C LEU A 76 7.87 2.74 3.10
N LYS A 77 7.76 1.68 2.29
CA LYS A 77 8.92 0.91 1.81
C LYS A 77 8.69 0.42 0.39
N PHE A 78 9.73 0.50 -0.42
CA PHE A 78 9.80 -0.07 -1.75
C PHE A 78 11.07 -0.92 -1.85
N HIS A 79 10.93 -2.22 -2.09
CA HIS A 79 12.05 -3.15 -2.05
C HIS A 79 12.01 -4.11 -3.25
N ASN A 80 13.09 -4.20 -4.01
CA ASN A 80 13.31 -5.30 -4.94
C ASN A 80 13.59 -6.56 -4.12
N ASN A 81 12.61 -7.46 -4.05
CA ASN A 81 12.69 -8.64 -3.23
C ASN A 81 13.46 -9.77 -3.95
N ARG A 82 13.30 -9.87 -5.27
CA ARG A 82 13.92 -10.94 -6.05
C ARG A 82 13.97 -10.61 -7.54
N GLU A 83 15.12 -10.84 -8.15
CA GLU A 83 15.22 -10.98 -9.61
C GLU A 83 14.64 -12.34 -10.04
N VAL A 84 13.62 -12.31 -10.90
CA VAL A 84 12.91 -13.51 -11.34
C VAL A 84 13.49 -14.00 -12.67
N SER A 85 13.88 -13.05 -13.53
CA SER A 85 14.56 -13.30 -14.79
C SER A 85 15.39 -12.08 -15.18
N ARG A 86 16.09 -12.15 -16.33
CA ARG A 86 16.85 -11.00 -16.87
C ARG A 86 15.98 -9.77 -17.15
N VAL A 87 14.68 -9.97 -17.38
CA VAL A 87 13.74 -8.93 -17.80
C VAL A 87 12.63 -8.68 -16.78
N SER A 88 12.64 -9.36 -15.63
CA SER A 88 11.57 -9.20 -14.64
C SER A 88 12.08 -9.39 -13.22
N SER A 89 11.63 -8.51 -12.33
CA SER A 89 11.89 -8.55 -10.90
C SER A 89 10.60 -8.44 -10.10
N MET A 90 10.60 -9.04 -8.92
CA MET A 90 9.53 -8.97 -7.95
C MET A 90 9.84 -7.89 -6.92
N TYR A 91 8.94 -6.94 -6.76
CA TYR A 91 9.03 -5.90 -5.75
C TYR A 91 7.99 -6.10 -4.65
N CYS A 92 8.31 -5.61 -3.46
CA CYS A 92 7.39 -5.43 -2.36
C CYS A 92 7.17 -3.93 -2.12
N VAL A 93 5.91 -3.51 -2.18
CA VAL A 93 5.48 -2.15 -1.85
C VAL A 93 4.72 -2.21 -0.54
N THR A 94 5.18 -1.43 0.45
CA THR A 94 4.55 -1.35 1.78
C THR A 94 3.96 0.02 1.98
N PHE A 95 2.68 0.07 2.37
CA PHE A 95 1.97 1.29 2.75
C PHE A 95 0.92 0.97 3.81
N ARG A 96 0.39 1.99 4.50
CA ARG A 96 -0.75 1.83 5.43
C ARG A 96 -2.04 1.82 4.63
N LEU A 97 -3.02 0.99 5.02
CA LEU A 97 -4.38 1.11 4.49
C LEU A 97 -4.83 2.58 4.61
N PRO A 98 -5.31 3.22 3.53
CA PRO A 98 -5.78 4.60 3.61
C PRO A 98 -6.99 4.73 4.56
N GLU A 99 -7.07 5.82 5.32
CA GLU A 99 -8.20 6.07 6.24
C GLU A 99 -9.54 6.16 5.48
N GLU A 100 -9.50 6.57 4.22
CA GLU A 100 -10.66 6.76 3.36
C GLU A 100 -11.34 5.45 2.95
N VAL A 101 -10.66 4.32 3.11
CA VAL A 101 -11.15 2.97 2.76
C VAL A 101 -11.18 2.00 3.93
N ALA A 102 -10.78 2.45 5.12
CA ALA A 102 -10.85 1.65 6.34
C ALA A 102 -12.33 1.45 6.72
#